data_AF-A0A183I3H2-F1
#
_entry.id   AF-A0A183I3H2-F1
#
_cell.length_a   1.000
_cell.length_b   1.000
_cell.length_c   1.000
_cell.angle_alpha   90.00
_cell.angle_beta   90.00
_cell.angle_gamma   90.00
#
_symmetry.space_group_name_H-M   'P 1'
#
loop_
_entity.id
_entity.type
_entity.pdbx_description
1 polymer ?
#
loop_
_entity_poly.entity_id
_entity_poly.type
_entity_poly.pdbx_seq_one_letter_code
_entity_poly.pdbx_strand_id
1 'polypeptide(L)' 'MLRLLKGTIPPGIFKYLVVDIRDTELIVSDRKDHRNGIKKPKKHRFMSMKGVDQKFLRNLRFAKKHNKRHQQQKNESEA' A
#
# COMPACT_ATOMS: atom_id res chain seq x y z
N MET A 1 -30.70 -6.03 65.12
CA MET A 1 -30.92 -4.79 64.35
C MET A 1 -29.66 -4.46 63.56
N LEU A 2 -29.41 -5.15 62.43
CA LEU A 2 -28.41 -4.72 61.43
C LEU A 2 -29.16 -4.25 60.19
N ARG A 3 -29.03 -2.95 59.90
CA ARG A 3 -29.64 -2.26 58.76
C ARG A 3 -28.88 -2.67 57.49
N LEU A 4 -29.46 -3.56 56.70
CA LEU A 4 -29.06 -3.80 55.32
C LEU A 4 -29.36 -2.54 54.50
N LEU A 5 -28.35 -1.70 54.27
CA LEU A 5 -28.41 -0.66 53.25
C LEU A 5 -28.36 -1.35 51.88
N LYS A 6 -29.54 -1.57 51.29
CA LYS A 6 -29.70 -1.99 49.90
C LYS A 6 -29.28 -0.84 48.98
N GLY A 7 -27.98 -0.70 48.77
CA GLY A 7 -27.42 0.13 47.71
C GLY A 7 -27.52 -0.62 46.39
N THR A 8 -28.40 -0.17 45.51
CA THR A 8 -28.41 -0.55 44.09
C THR A 8 -27.07 -0.11 43.47
N ILE A 9 -26.20 -1.07 43.22
CA ILE A 9 -24.99 -0.85 42.42
C ILE A 9 -25.47 -0.74 40.96
N PRO A 10 -25.27 0.39 40.26
CA PRO A 10 -25.67 0.51 38.86
C PRO A 10 -24.89 -0.51 38.02
N PRO A 11 -25.55 -1.34 37.19
CA PRO A 11 -24.87 -2.28 36.30
C PRO A 11 -24.24 -1.52 35.12
N GLY A 12 -23.15 -0.81 35.38
CA GLY A 12 -22.50 0.05 34.38
C GLY A 12 -20.98 0.11 34.45
N ILE A 13 -20.35 -0.42 35.51
CA ILE A 13 -18.90 -0.28 35.72
C ILE A 13 -18.12 -1.58 35.45
N PHE A 14 -18.79 -2.73 35.33
CA PHE A 14 -18.14 -4.00 35.00
C PHE A 14 -17.92 -4.25 33.50
N LYS A 15 -18.29 -3.29 32.61
CA LYS A 15 -18.11 -3.47 31.17
C LYS A 15 -16.68 -3.20 30.67
N TYR A 16 -15.80 -2.68 31.51
CA TYR A 16 -14.42 -2.32 31.11
C TYR A 16 -13.33 -3.18 31.76
N LEU A 17 -13.67 -4.39 32.22
CA LEU A 17 -12.68 -5.34 32.72
C LEU A 17 -12.95 -6.78 32.26
N VAL A 18 -13.34 -6.93 31.00
CA VAL A 18 -12.98 -8.11 30.20
C VAL A 18 -12.65 -7.54 28.84
N VAL A 19 -11.42 -7.07 28.66
CA VAL A 19 -10.85 -7.01 27.31
C VAL A 19 -10.84 -8.48 26.88
N ASP A 20 -11.85 -8.87 26.10
CA ASP A 20 -11.90 -10.20 25.51
C ASP A 20 -10.56 -10.41 24.80
N ILE A 21 -9.74 -11.32 25.31
CA ILE A 21 -8.41 -11.68 24.78
C ILE A 21 -8.55 -12.43 23.42
N ARG A 22 -9.69 -12.29 22.74
CA ARG A 22 -10.06 -13.03 21.53
C ARG A 22 -10.06 -12.18 20.25
N ASP A 23 -9.76 -10.88 20.34
CA ASP A 23 -9.67 -10.00 19.16
C ASP A 23 -8.29 -10.02 18.48
N THR A 24 -7.36 -10.89 18.91
CA THR A 24 -6.09 -11.11 18.19
C THR A 24 -6.28 -12.12 17.05
N GLU A 25 -7.10 -11.77 16.06
CA GLU A 25 -7.22 -12.48 14.77
C GLU A 25 -5.95 -12.40 13.88
N LEU A 26 -4.77 -12.19 14.49
CA LEU A 26 -3.49 -12.18 13.78
C LEU A 26 -3.02 -13.57 13.33
N ILE A 27 -3.64 -14.65 13.82
CA ILE A 27 -3.15 -16.03 13.59
C ILE A 27 -3.69 -16.62 12.27
N VAL A 28 -4.81 -16.12 11.76
CA VAL A 28 -5.50 -16.75 10.61
C VAL A 28 -4.97 -16.23 9.25
N SER A 29 -4.31 -15.07 9.22
CA SER A 29 -3.77 -14.45 7.99
C SER A 29 -2.57 -15.21 7.44
N ASP A 30 -1.60 -15.57 8.29
CA ASP A 30 -0.36 -16.20 7.85
C ASP A 30 -0.61 -17.51 7.09
N ARG A 31 -1.48 -18.37 7.63
CA ARG A 31 -1.80 -19.64 6.97
C ARG A 31 -2.53 -19.45 5.64
N LYS A 32 -3.33 -18.39 5.49
CA LYS A 32 -4.09 -18.09 4.28
C LYS A 32 -3.19 -17.51 3.19
N ASP A 33 -2.32 -16.58 3.55
CA ASP A 33 -1.42 -15.88 2.61
C ASP A 33 -0.40 -16.84 1.99
N HIS A 34 -0.01 -17.87 2.73
CA HIS A 34 0.92 -18.89 2.26
C HIS A 34 0.25 -20.03 1.47
N ARG A 35 -1.10 -20.08 1.33
CA ARG A 35 -1.78 -21.10 0.50
C ARG A 35 -1.37 -21.02 -0.97
N ASN A 36 -1.28 -19.80 -1.50
CA ASN A 36 -0.88 -19.52 -2.88
C ASN A 36 0.60 -19.04 -2.95
N GLY A 37 1.18 -18.78 -1.78
CA GLY A 37 2.54 -18.27 -1.59
C GLY A 37 2.64 -16.77 -1.88
N ILE A 38 3.24 -16.02 -0.96
CA ILE A 38 3.50 -14.58 -1.13
C ILE A 38 4.57 -14.39 -2.22
N LYS A 39 4.15 -13.87 -3.38
CA LYS A 39 5.05 -13.65 -4.52
C LYS A 39 5.71 -12.28 -4.43
N LYS A 40 7.01 -12.23 -4.73
CA LYS A 40 7.74 -10.96 -4.88
C LYS A 40 7.20 -10.20 -6.10
N PRO A 41 7.14 -8.85 -6.08
CA PRO A 41 6.71 -8.08 -7.23
C PRO A 41 7.62 -8.33 -8.42
N LYS A 42 7.04 -8.42 -9.62
CA LYS A 42 7.79 -8.67 -10.85
C LYS A 42 8.64 -7.45 -11.20
N LYS A 43 9.93 -7.67 -11.45
CA LYS A 43 10.82 -6.63 -12.02
C LYS A 43 10.63 -6.59 -13.53
N HIS A 44 10.17 -5.45 -14.05
CA HIS A 44 10.12 -5.18 -15.48
C HIS A 44 11.44 -4.57 -15.98
N ARG A 45 11.76 -4.69 -17.27
CA ARG A 45 12.98 -4.07 -17.85
C ARG A 45 12.94 -2.55 -17.73
N PHE A 46 11.76 -1.96 -17.89
CA PHE A 46 11.54 -0.52 -17.79
C PHE A 46 10.55 -0.23 -16.66
N MET A 47 10.93 0.68 -15.76
CA MET A 47 10.07 1.14 -14.67
C MET A 47 9.12 2.24 -15.15
N SER A 48 8.01 2.45 -14.42
CA SER A 48 7.14 3.61 -14.65
C SER A 48 7.85 4.92 -14.27
N MET A 49 7.65 5.97 -15.05
CA MET A 49 8.18 7.32 -14.74
C MET A 49 7.29 8.14 -13.77
N LYS A 50 6.36 7.48 -13.06
CA LYS A 50 5.49 8.14 -12.09
C LYS A 50 6.32 8.60 -10.88
N GLY A 51 6.18 9.87 -10.49
CA GLY A 51 6.97 10.48 -9.41
C GLY A 51 8.25 11.18 -9.87
N VAL A 52 8.57 11.14 -11.17
CA VAL A 52 9.65 11.96 -11.75
C VAL A 52 9.20 13.41 -11.88
N ASP A 53 10.12 14.36 -11.70
CA ASP A 53 9.84 15.79 -11.79
C ASP A 53 9.16 16.18 -13.13
N GLN A 54 8.14 17.01 -13.01
CA GLN A 54 7.30 17.42 -14.14
C GLN A 54 8.08 18.26 -15.16
N LYS A 55 9.06 19.08 -14.71
CA LYS A 55 9.89 19.87 -15.62
C LYS A 55 10.75 18.98 -16.51
N PHE A 56 11.35 17.94 -15.92
CA PHE A 56 12.10 16.93 -16.68
C PHE A 56 11.19 16.18 -17.67
N LEU A 57 10.01 15.73 -17.21
CA LEU A 57 9.06 15.01 -18.08
C LEU A 57 8.57 15.87 -19.25
N ARG A 58 8.36 17.17 -19.04
CA ARG A 58 7.94 18.09 -20.10
C ARG A 58 9.01 18.18 -21.20
N ASN A 59 10.27 18.34 -20.81
CA ASN A 59 11.39 18.38 -21.75
C ASN A 59 11.58 17.04 -22.48
N LEU A 60 11.57 15.92 -21.75
CA LEU A 60 11.75 14.59 -22.32
C LEU A 60 10.71 14.27 -23.40
N ARG A 61 9.45 14.70 -23.19
CA ARG A 61 8.37 14.52 -24.16
C ARG A 61 8.67 15.25 -25.48
N PHE A 62 9.17 16.48 -25.41
CA PHE A 62 9.52 17.24 -26.61
C PHE A 62 10.74 16.65 -27.32
N ALA A 63 11.80 16.31 -26.58
CA ALA A 63 12.99 15.66 -27.14
C ALA A 63 12.62 14.38 -27.91
N LYS A 64 11.85 13.47 -27.29
CA LYS A 64 11.39 12.25 -27.95
C LYS A 64 10.50 12.51 -29.16
N LYS A 65 9.63 13.53 -29.10
CA LYS A 65 8.69 13.87 -30.19
C LYS A 65 9.43 14.33 -31.45
N HIS A 66 10.49 15.12 -31.31
CA HIS A 66 11.16 15.76 -32.45
C HIS A 66 12.34 14.97 -33.03
N ASN A 67 12.69 13.81 -32.46
CA ASN A 67 13.79 12.97 -32.95
C ASN A 67 13.58 12.37 -34.35
N LYS A 68 12.34 12.35 -34.89
CA LYS A 68 12.05 11.75 -36.21
C LYS A 68 12.84 12.38 -37.36
N ARG A 69 13.02 13.71 -37.35
CA ARG A 69 13.77 14.42 -38.42
C ARG A 69 15.27 14.11 -38.38
N HIS A 70 15.82 13.91 -37.19
CA HIS A 70 17.23 13.57 -37.01
C HIS A 70 17.53 12.10 -37.29
N GLN A 71 16.54 11.21 -37.19
CA GLN A 71 16.72 9.81 -37.59
C GLN A 71 16.88 9.66 -39.10
N GLN A 72 16.15 10.45 -39.90
CA GLN A 72 16.32 10.47 -41.36
C GLN A 72 17.74 10.87 -41.75
N GLN A 73 18.24 11.98 -41.19
CA GLN A 73 19.61 12.47 -41.41
C GLN A 73 20.67 11.48 -40.95
N LYS A 74 20.46 10.79 -39.82
CA LYS A 74 21.41 9.78 -39.34
C LYS A 74 21.49 8.58 -40.29
N ASN A 75 20.35 8.08 -40.75
CA ASN A 75 20.32 6.94 -41.66
C ASN A 75 20.93 7.30 -43.03
N GLU A 76 20.75 8.54 -43.50
CA GLU A 76 21.39 9.05 -44.73
C GLU A 76 22.90 9.23 -44.58
N SER A 77 23.40 9.54 -43.38
CA SER A 77 24.84 9.63 -43.11
C SER A 77 25.53 8.29 -42.85
N GLU A 78 24.77 7.25 -42.51
CA GLU A 78 25.26 5.90 -42.25
C GLU A 78 25.17 4.98 -43.49
N ALA A 79 24.48 5.44 -44.55
CA ALA A 79 24.39 4.78 -45.86
C ALA A 79 25.50 5.24 -46.82
#